data_AF-A0A5C7T9U6-F1
#
_entry.id   AF-A0A5C7T9U6-F1
#
_cell.length_a   1.000
_cell.length_b   1.000
_cell.length_c   1.000
_cell.angle_alpha   90.00
_cell.angle_beta   90.00
_cell.angle_gamma   90.00
#
_symmetry.space_group_name_H-M   'P 1'
#
loop_
_entity.id
_entity.type
_entity.pdbx_description
1 polymer ?
#
loop_
_entity_poly.entity_id
_entity_poly.type
_entity_poly.pdbx_seq_one_letter_code
_entity_poly.pdbx_strand_id
1 'polypeptide(L)'
;MQKNLIALAVAGLAALPAFAQSNVTVYGLVDMGYKWSGDNMDDRVSSRSALDSGMSAGSRLGFKGTEDLGNGMKAGFVLEQGLNLDTG
;
A
#
# COMPACT_ATOMS: atom_id res chain seq x y z
N MET A 1 42.88 3.66 32.96
CA MET A 1 42.02 4.74 32.41
C MET A 1 41.80 4.60 30.90
N GLN A 2 42.84 4.44 30.08
CA GLN A 2 42.69 4.30 28.61
C GLN A 2 41.81 3.12 28.15
N LYS A 3 41.85 1.99 28.86
CA LYS A 3 41.02 0.80 28.58
C LYS A 3 39.52 1.12 28.66
N ASN A 4 39.12 1.98 29.60
CA ASN A 4 37.74 2.38 29.79
C ASN A 4 37.28 3.36 28.71
N LEU A 5 38.19 4.22 28.20
CA LEU A 5 37.90 5.09 27.05
C LEU A 5 37.67 4.28 25.77
N ILE A 6 38.46 3.25 25.53
CA ILE A 6 38.32 2.39 24.34
C ILE A 6 36.98 1.63 24.41
N ALA A 7 36.64 1.07 25.57
CA ALA A 7 35.36 0.38 25.76
C ALA A 7 34.16 1.32 25.53
N LEU A 8 34.24 2.57 26.02
CA LEU A 8 33.19 3.57 25.83
C LEU A 8 33.03 3.99 24.37
N ALA A 9 34.13 4.11 23.62
CA ALA A 9 34.10 4.42 22.19
C ALA A 9 33.45 3.29 21.36
N VAL A 10 33.77 2.03 21.68
CA VAL A 10 33.17 0.85 21.02
C VAL A 10 31.68 0.74 21.34
N ALA A 11 31.28 0.97 22.59
CA ALA A 11 29.87 0.99 22.98
C ALA A 11 29.08 2.12 22.30
N GLY A 12 29.69 3.29 22.11
CA GLY A 12 29.08 4.40 21.38
C GLY A 12 28.85 4.10 19.90
N LEU A 13 29.74 3.33 19.26
CA LEU A 13 29.58 2.87 17.87
C LEU A 13 28.49 1.79 17.72
N ALA A 14 28.27 0.97 18.74
CA ALA A 14 27.18 -0.02 18.75
C ALA A 14 25.80 0.62 19.04
N ALA A 15 25.78 1.82 19.61
CA ALA A 15 24.57 2.57 19.94
C ALA A 15 24.09 3.49 18.80
N LEU A 16 24.59 3.31 17.57
CA LEU A 16 24.06 4.03 16.42
C LEU A 16 22.54 3.78 16.36
N PRO A 17 21.70 4.85 16.33
CA PRO A 17 20.28 4.66 16.17
C PRO A 17 20.07 3.89 14.87
N ALA A 18 19.36 2.77 14.94
CA ALA A 18 18.77 2.17 13.76
C ALA A 18 17.79 3.22 13.22
N PHE A 19 18.26 4.04 12.27
CA PHE A 19 17.39 4.93 11.53
C PHE A 19 16.43 4.01 10.78
N ALA A 20 15.22 3.85 11.31
CA ALA A 20 14.10 3.31 10.57
C ALA A 20 13.86 4.28 9.40
N GLN A 21 14.62 4.10 8.32
CA GLN A 21 14.41 4.86 7.11
C GLN A 21 13.03 4.47 6.61
N SER A 22 12.06 5.39 6.70
CA SER A 22 10.68 5.19 6.28
C SER A 22 10.63 4.87 4.80
N ASN A 23 10.81 3.59 4.42
CA ASN A 23 10.69 3.13 3.05
C ASN A 23 9.33 2.46 2.83
N VAL A 24 8.27 3.15 3.27
CA VAL A 24 6.89 2.72 3.06
C VAL A 24 6.22 3.73 2.14
N THR A 25 5.75 3.24 0.99
CA THR A 25 4.93 3.98 0.05
C THR A 25 3.47 3.60 0.25
N VAL A 26 2.64 4.58 0.57
CA VAL A 26 1.18 4.46 0.46
C VAL A 26 0.81 4.70 -1.00
N TYR A 27 0.05 3.79 -1.59
CA TYR A 27 -0.42 3.90 -2.97
C TYR A 27 -1.84 3.36 -3.09
N GLY A 28 -2.50 3.62 -4.20
CA GLY A 28 -3.83 3.09 -4.45
C GLY A 28 -4.33 3.40 -5.84
N LEU A 29 -5.49 2.84 -6.14
CA LEU A 29 -6.26 3.11 -7.34
C LEU A 29 -7.71 3.37 -6.93
N VAL A 30 -8.29 4.42 -7.49
CA VAL A 30 -9.70 4.77 -7.36
C VAL A 30 -10.30 4.68 -8.74
N ASP A 31 -11.26 3.78 -8.89
CA ASP A 31 -12.04 3.57 -10.11
C ASP A 31 -13.52 3.58 -9.74
N MET A 32 -14.22 4.58 -10.25
CA MET A 32 -15.67 4.72 -10.16
C MET A 32 -16.19 5.16 -11.51
N GLY A 33 -17.31 4.56 -11.93
CA GLY A 33 -17.96 4.89 -13.19
C GLY A 33 -19.47 4.91 -13.03
N TYR A 34 -20.12 5.84 -13.75
CA TYR A 34 -21.57 5.75 -13.94
C TYR A 34 -21.89 4.66 -14.96
N LYS A 35 -22.78 3.75 -14.60
CA LYS A 35 -23.30 2.70 -15.47
C LYS A 35 -24.80 2.82 -15.61
N TRP A 36 -25.23 2.84 -16.86
CA TRP A 36 -26.60 2.52 -17.24
C TRP A 36 -26.66 1.12 -17.84
N SER A 37 -27.61 0.31 -17.39
CA SER A 37 -27.91 -1.00 -17.97
C SER A 37 -29.41 -1.17 -18.10
N GLY A 38 -29.90 -1.56 -19.27
CA GLY A 38 -31.30 -1.84 -19.55
C GLY A 38 -31.44 -2.54 -20.90
N ASP A 39 -32.62 -3.06 -21.18
CA ASP A 39 -32.97 -3.64 -22.47
C ASP A 39 -33.95 -2.71 -23.20
N ASN A 40 -33.72 -2.49 -24.49
CA ASN A 40 -34.60 -1.66 -25.33
C ASN A 40 -35.64 -2.49 -26.11
N MET A 41 -35.59 -3.82 -26.00
CA MET A 41 -36.47 -4.77 -26.69
C MET A 41 -37.35 -5.59 -25.73
N ASP A 42 -36.96 -5.74 -24.47
CA ASP A 42 -37.76 -6.43 -23.45
C ASP A 42 -38.11 -5.51 -22.27
N ASP A 43 -39.34 -5.00 -22.26
CA ASP A 43 -39.89 -4.12 -21.22
C ASP A 43 -39.99 -4.78 -19.83
N ARG A 44 -39.79 -6.10 -19.74
CA ARG A 44 -39.73 -6.83 -18.45
C ARG A 44 -38.37 -6.69 -17.78
N VAL A 45 -37.32 -6.29 -18.52
CA VAL A 45 -35.99 -6.05 -17.97
C VAL A 45 -35.96 -4.64 -17.37
N SER A 46 -35.83 -4.57 -16.05
CA SER A 46 -35.70 -3.28 -15.36
C SER A 46 -34.38 -2.60 -15.72
N SER A 47 -34.44 -1.30 -16.00
CA SER A 47 -33.23 -0.49 -16.17
C SER A 47 -32.61 -0.14 -14.81
N ARG A 48 -31.29 0.02 -14.80
CA ARG A 48 -30.49 0.42 -13.65
C ARG A 48 -29.56 1.56 -14.06
N SER A 49 -29.56 2.61 -13.25
CA SER A 49 -28.65 3.75 -13.34
C SER A 49 -27.93 3.87 -12.00
N ALA A 50 -26.63 3.63 -11.97
CA ALA A 50 -25.86 3.65 -10.72
C ALA A 50 -24.42 4.08 -10.94
N LEU A 51 -23.77 4.55 -9.87
CA LEU A 51 -22.32 4.59 -9.78
C LEU A 51 -21.86 3.21 -9.31
N ASP A 52 -20.98 2.58 -10.07
CA ASP A 52 -20.36 1.30 -9.73
C ASP A 52 -18.87 1.51 -9.47
N SER A 53 -18.32 0.76 -8.52
CA SER A 53 -16.88 0.71 -8.27
C SER A 53 -16.18 -0.26 -9.24
N GLY A 54 -14.94 0.07 -9.61
CA GLY A 54 -14.03 -0.87 -10.27
C GLY A 54 -14.42 -1.24 -11.69
N MET A 55 -14.90 -0.28 -12.48
CA MET A 55 -15.42 -0.53 -13.84
C MET A 55 -14.33 -1.00 -14.81
N SER A 56 -13.11 -0.47 -14.67
CA SER A 56 -11.94 -0.83 -15.48
C SER A 56 -10.93 -1.65 -14.68
N ALA A 57 -10.70 -1.29 -13.42
CA ALA A 57 -9.84 -2.01 -12.49
C ALA A 57 -10.31 -1.85 -11.05
N GLY A 58 -10.15 -2.90 -10.23
CA GLY A 58 -10.56 -2.88 -8.83
C GLY A 58 -9.90 -1.76 -8.02
N SER A 59 -10.72 -0.99 -7.30
CA SER A 59 -10.24 0.06 -6.40
C SER A 59 -9.53 -0.57 -5.19
N ARG A 60 -8.46 0.08 -4.73
CA ARG A 60 -7.62 -0.45 -3.64
C ARG A 60 -6.77 0.62 -2.99
N LEU A 61 -6.46 0.38 -1.73
CA LEU A 61 -5.44 1.08 -0.96
C LEU A 61 -4.34 0.08 -0.59
N GLY A 62 -3.09 0.50 -0.73
CA GLY A 62 -1.93 -0.36 -0.50
C GLY A 62 -0.79 0.35 0.21
N PHE A 63 0.01 -0.46 0.90
CA PHE A 63 1.26 -0.11 1.54
C PHE A 63 2.32 -1.04 0.98
N LYS A 64 3.39 -0.48 0.41
CA LYS A 64 4.55 -1.27 -0.02
C LYS A 64 5.82 -0.70 0.56
N GLY A 65 6.80 -1.55 0.78
CA GLY A 65 8.10 -1.10 1.23
C GLY A 65 9.22 -2.04 0.88
N THR A 66 10.44 -1.55 0.98
CA THR A 66 11.66 -2.33 0.76
C THR A 66 12.73 -1.93 1.77
N GLU A 67 13.27 -2.90 2.48
CA GLU A 67 14.37 -2.71 3.42
C GLU A 67 15.65 -3.27 2.81
N ASP A 68 16.74 -2.50 2.89
CA ASP A 68 18.07 -2.99 2.56
C ASP A 68 18.63 -3.75 3.77
N LEU A 69 18.97 -5.02 3.59
CA LEU A 69 19.52 -5.87 4.64
C LEU A 69 21.06 -5.87 4.65
N GLY A 70 21.68 -5.04 3.80
CA GLY A 70 23.12 -5.01 3.57
C GLY A 70 23.59 -6.10 2.62
N ASN A 71 24.86 -6.02 2.19
CA ASN A 71 25.51 -7.01 1.32
C ASN A 71 24.74 -7.33 0.01
N GLY A 72 23.98 -6.36 -0.51
CA GLY A 72 23.17 -6.52 -1.71
C GLY A 72 21.83 -7.24 -1.51
N MET A 73 21.48 -7.62 -0.28
CA MET A 73 20.18 -8.24 0.04
C MET A 73 19.11 -7.18 0.34
N LYS A 74 17.88 -7.48 -0.04
CA LYS A 74 16.71 -6.63 0.25
C LYS A 74 15.52 -7.49 0.66
N ALA A 75 14.75 -7.03 1.64
CA ALA A 75 13.43 -7.56 1.97
C ALA A 75 12.36 -6.59 1.49
N GLY A 76 11.22 -7.11 1.01
CA GLY A 76 10.11 -6.29 0.53
C GLY A 76 8.78 -6.79 1.07
N PHE A 77 7.82 -5.88 1.23
CA PHE A 77 6.44 -6.22 1.54
C PHE A 77 5.47 -5.43 0.67
N VAL A 78 4.29 -6.02 0.46
CA VAL A 78 3.12 -5.39 -0.14
C VAL A 78 1.91 -5.83 0.68
N LEU A 79 1.13 -4.87 1.14
CA LEU A 79 -0.18 -5.08 1.77
C LEU A 79 -1.19 -4.25 0.99
N GLU A 80 -2.20 -4.90 0.42
CA GLU A 80 -3.28 -4.24 -0.33
C GLU A 80 -4.65 -4.62 0.25
N GLN A 81 -5.56 -3.65 0.30
CA GLN A 81 -6.96 -3.82 0.64
C GLN A 81 -7.81 -3.36 -0.56
N GLY A 82 -8.64 -4.26 -1.08
CA GLY A 82 -9.65 -3.92 -2.07
C GLY A 82 -10.76 -3.05 -1.44
N LEU A 83 -11.29 -2.11 -2.20
CA LEU A 83 -12.34 -1.19 -1.77
C LEU A 83 -13.50 -1.24 -2.77
N ASN A 84 -14.72 -1.43 -2.29
CA ASN A 84 -15.93 -1.21 -3.08
C ASN A 84 -16.45 0.19 -2.77
N LEU A 85 -16.12 1.15 -3.63
CA LEU A 85 -16.41 2.57 -3.38
C LEU A 85 -17.90 2.91 -3.40
N ASP A 86 -18.72 2.03 -3.95
CA ASP A 86 -20.18 2.15 -4.03
C ASP A 86 -20.92 1.52 -2.84
N THR A 87 -20.32 0.55 -2.14
CA THR A 87 -20.96 -0.15 -1.01
C THR A 87 -20.24 -0.02 0.34
N GLY A 88 -19.00 0.47 0.35
CA GLY A 88 -18.10 0.40 1.52
C GLY A 88 -17.31 -0.89 1.55
#